data_AF-A0A7S3FY87-F1
#
_entry.id   AF-A0A7S3FY87-F1
#
_cell.length_a   1.000
_cell.length_b   1.000
_cell.length_c   1.000
_cell.angle_alpha   90.00
_cell.angle_beta   90.00
_cell.angle_gamma   90.00
#
_symmetry.space_group_name_H-M   'P 1'
#
loop_
_entity.id
_entity.type
_entity.pdbx_description
1 polymer ?
#
loop_
_entity_poly.entity_id
_entity_poly.type
_entity_poly.pdbx_seq_one_letter_code
_entity_poly.pdbx_strand_id
1 'polypeptide(L)'
;MVQRGGGVKDLRLRKLGPSQIVCELFVNVKESMGANIVNTVAEFTAPFIHSEIVAQGRLGLKILTNLCTERMTMAEFEIPIEQLAWKGMPGIQVAEKILEAQRFAEIDQFRATTHNKGIMNGIDAVAVAMGQDWRAIESAAHSYASIGGQ
;
A
#
# COMPACT_ATOMS: atom_id res chain seq x y z
N MET A 1 15.71 17.00 2.80
CA MET A 1 14.84 16.34 1.79
C MET A 1 15.00 16.96 0.39
N VAL A 2 14.73 18.26 0.21
CA VAL A 2 14.78 18.93 -1.12
C VAL A 2 16.15 18.81 -1.80
N GLN A 3 17.24 19.04 -1.07
CA GLN A 3 18.61 18.87 -1.62
C GLN A 3 18.92 17.46 -2.15
N ARG A 4 18.16 16.43 -1.72
CA ARG A 4 18.28 15.03 -2.20
C ARG A 4 17.30 14.72 -3.35
N GLY A 5 16.67 15.74 -3.93
CA GLY A 5 15.68 15.65 -5.01
C GLY A 5 14.26 15.23 -4.58
N GLY A 6 14.00 15.11 -3.27
CA GLY A 6 12.69 14.77 -2.71
C GLY A 6 11.76 15.98 -2.59
N GLY A 7 10.83 15.95 -1.64
CA GLY A 7 10.00 17.09 -1.25
C GLY A 7 8.52 16.91 -1.53
N VAL A 8 7.70 17.86 -1.05
CA VAL A 8 6.28 17.95 -1.40
C VAL A 8 6.17 18.17 -2.90
N LYS A 9 5.33 17.38 -3.56
CA LYS A 9 5.10 17.39 -5.02
C LYS A 9 3.72 17.90 -5.37
N ASP A 10 2.74 17.61 -4.53
CA ASP A 10 1.36 17.99 -4.77
C ASP A 10 0.56 18.04 -3.45
N LEU A 11 -0.64 18.59 -3.53
CA LEU A 11 -1.61 18.68 -2.44
C LEU A 11 -3.01 18.37 -2.98
N ARG A 12 -3.76 17.51 -2.27
CA ARG A 12 -5.17 17.24 -2.57
C ARG A 12 -6.05 17.51 -1.36
N LEU A 13 -7.19 18.15 -1.59
CA LEU A 13 -8.24 18.30 -0.58
C LEU A 13 -9.38 17.34 -0.88
N ARG A 14 -9.78 16.54 0.11
CA ARG A 14 -10.96 15.67 0.04
C ARG A 14 -11.96 16.08 1.11
N LYS A 15 -13.21 16.27 0.71
CA LYS A 15 -14.32 16.47 1.64
C LYS A 15 -14.92 15.11 1.98
N LEU A 16 -14.85 14.69 3.25
CA LEU A 16 -15.37 13.39 3.72
C LEU A 16 -16.81 13.45 4.23
N GLY A 17 -17.43 14.63 4.18
CA GLY A 17 -18.77 14.87 4.68
C GLY A 17 -19.00 16.36 4.93
N PRO A 18 -20.04 16.73 5.70
CA PRO A 18 -20.37 18.13 5.91
C PRO A 18 -19.32 18.89 6.75
N SER A 19 -18.58 18.21 7.63
CA SER A 19 -17.73 18.84 8.64
C SER A 19 -16.24 18.43 8.61
N GLN A 20 -15.84 17.56 7.68
CA GLN A 20 -14.48 17.03 7.63
C GLN A 20 -13.85 17.22 6.26
N ILE A 21 -12.64 17.79 6.29
CA ILE A 21 -11.76 17.94 5.14
C ILE A 21 -10.44 17.24 5.49
N VAL A 22 -9.95 16.42 4.56
CA VAL A 22 -8.62 15.83 4.61
C VAL A 22 -7.75 16.54 3.59
N CYS A 23 -6.59 17.01 4.04
CA CYS A 23 -5.54 17.52 3.18
C CYS A 23 -4.45 16.46 3.06
N GLU A 24 -4.25 15.97 1.85
CA GLU A 24 -3.23 14.99 1.51
C GLU A 24 -2.04 15.70 0.89
N LEU A 25 -0.86 15.47 1.45
CA LEU A 25 0.40 15.96 0.91
C LEU A 25 1.12 14.80 0.21
N PHE A 26 1.39 14.96 -1.08
CA PHE A 26 2.16 13.98 -1.84
C PHE A 26 3.63 14.31 -1.68
N VAL A 27 4.37 13.48 -0.96
CA VAL A 27 5.77 13.75 -0.60
C VAL A 27 6.69 12.70 -1.20
N ASN A 28 7.64 13.12 -2.02
CA ASN A 28 8.73 12.26 -2.48
C ASN A 28 9.78 12.12 -1.36
N VAL A 29 9.77 10.98 -0.69
CA VAL A 29 10.63 10.67 0.46
C VAL A 29 11.94 9.96 0.10
N LYS A 30 12.20 9.77 -1.20
CA LYS A 30 13.38 9.06 -1.74
C LYS A 30 13.57 7.69 -1.07
N GLU A 31 14.77 7.40 -0.61
CA GLU A 31 15.16 6.10 -0.05
C GLU A 31 14.57 5.79 1.33
N SER A 32 13.84 6.72 1.96
CA SER A 32 13.25 6.48 3.27
C SER A 32 11.86 5.83 3.16
N MET A 33 11.44 5.13 4.21
CA MET A 33 10.03 4.74 4.38
C MET A 33 9.15 5.99 4.41
N GLY A 34 9.56 7.01 5.19
CA GLY A 34 9.02 8.37 5.08
C GLY A 34 8.16 8.84 6.24
N ALA A 35 7.69 7.96 7.15
CA ALA A 35 6.74 8.29 8.22
C ALA A 35 7.11 9.57 9.01
N ASN A 36 8.32 9.62 9.59
CA ASN A 36 8.74 10.79 10.37
C ASN A 36 8.81 12.06 9.52
N ILE A 37 9.35 11.94 8.30
CA ILE A 37 9.53 13.10 7.41
C ILE A 37 8.18 13.69 7.01
N VAL A 38 7.21 12.86 6.62
CA VAL A 38 5.90 13.34 6.18
C VAL A 38 5.06 13.87 7.34
N ASN A 39 5.18 13.30 8.54
CA ASN A 39 4.54 13.85 9.74
C ASN A 39 5.08 15.23 10.08
N THR A 40 6.41 15.39 10.08
CA THR A 40 7.05 16.69 10.30
C THR A 40 6.61 17.70 9.24
N VAL A 41 6.58 17.33 7.97
CA VAL A 41 6.07 18.20 6.90
C VAL A 41 4.62 18.61 7.20
N ALA A 42 3.74 17.65 7.49
CA ALA A 42 2.33 17.92 7.78
C ALA A 42 2.17 18.87 9.00
N GLU A 43 2.91 18.65 10.07
CA GLU A 43 2.90 19.51 11.27
C GLU A 43 3.29 20.95 10.94
N PHE A 44 4.37 21.15 10.18
CA PHE A 44 4.85 22.48 9.83
C PHE A 44 3.96 23.19 8.81
N THR A 45 3.40 22.48 7.84
CA THR A 45 2.57 23.09 6.80
C THR A 45 1.11 23.31 7.23
N ALA A 46 0.63 22.58 8.23
CA ALA A 46 -0.77 22.62 8.65
C ALA A 46 -1.26 24.03 9.02
N PRO A 47 -0.54 24.87 9.81
CA PRO A 47 -0.99 26.23 10.11
C PRO A 47 -1.16 27.10 8.86
N PHE A 48 -0.24 27.00 7.91
CA PHE A 48 -0.30 27.73 6.64
C PHE A 48 -1.48 27.28 5.78
N ILE A 49 -1.64 25.97 5.59
CA ILE A 49 -2.76 25.41 4.81
C ILE A 49 -4.10 25.79 5.44
N HIS A 50 -4.19 25.74 6.77
CA HIS A 50 -5.42 26.09 7.47
C HIS A 50 -5.78 27.57 7.35
N SER A 51 -4.80 28.48 7.51
CA SER A 51 -5.03 29.92 7.40
C SER A 51 -5.35 30.37 5.97
N GLU A 52 -4.59 29.88 4.99
CA GLU A 52 -4.65 30.41 3.62
C GLU A 52 -5.62 29.66 2.69
N ILE A 53 -5.89 28.37 2.95
CA ILE A 53 -6.65 27.52 2.01
C ILE A 53 -8.01 27.13 2.58
N VAL A 54 -8.07 26.75 3.85
CA VAL A 54 -9.32 26.29 4.47
C VAL A 54 -10.07 27.43 5.17
N ALA A 55 -9.34 28.35 5.81
CA ALA A 55 -9.79 29.53 6.54
C ALA A 55 -10.79 29.30 7.71
N GLN A 56 -11.31 28.09 7.90
CA GLN A 56 -12.31 27.76 8.90
C GLN A 56 -12.10 26.36 9.50
N GLY A 57 -12.69 26.11 10.68
CA GLY A 57 -12.58 24.84 11.38
C GLY A 57 -11.31 24.71 12.24
N ARG A 58 -11.01 23.49 12.70
CA ARG A 58 -9.86 23.19 13.57
C ARG A 58 -8.90 22.21 12.90
N LEU A 59 -7.61 22.37 13.16
CA LEU A 59 -6.60 21.41 12.74
C LEU A 59 -6.81 20.05 13.43
N GLY A 60 -6.90 18.99 12.61
CA GLY A 60 -7.04 17.60 13.04
C GLY A 60 -5.69 16.91 13.26
N LEU A 61 -5.61 15.63 12.88
CA LEU A 61 -4.37 14.84 12.90
C LEU A 61 -3.43 15.28 11.78
N LYS A 62 -2.12 15.21 12.04
CA LYS A 62 -1.02 15.43 11.09
C LYS A 62 -0.20 14.15 11.01
N ILE A 63 -0.66 13.20 10.22
CA ILE A 63 -0.16 11.83 10.25
C ILE A 63 -0.13 11.25 8.84
N LEU A 64 0.86 10.40 8.55
CA LEU A 64 0.89 9.63 7.32
C LEU A 64 -0.33 8.71 7.18
N THR A 65 -0.58 8.28 5.94
CA THR A 65 -1.37 7.09 5.65
C THR A 65 -0.42 5.92 5.38
N ASN A 66 -0.73 4.73 5.90
CA ASN A 66 -0.06 3.49 5.45
C ASN A 66 -0.67 2.94 4.16
N LEU A 67 -1.88 3.38 3.77
CA LEU A 67 -2.44 3.07 2.45
C LEU A 67 -1.72 3.93 1.39
N CYS A 68 -0.55 3.46 0.97
CA CYS A 68 0.38 4.16 0.08
C CYS A 68 0.10 3.88 -1.41
N THR A 69 -1.08 4.25 -1.92
CA THR A 69 -1.47 4.01 -3.33
C THR A 69 -0.55 4.68 -4.36
N GLU A 70 0.19 5.71 -3.94
CA GLU A 70 1.13 6.45 -4.81
C GLU A 70 2.55 5.86 -4.78
N ARG A 71 2.77 4.77 -4.04
CA ARG A 71 4.06 4.08 -3.89
C ARG A 71 3.89 2.58 -4.15
N MET A 72 3.45 2.25 -5.37
CA MET A 72 3.25 0.87 -5.81
C MET A 72 4.50 0.30 -6.50
N THR A 73 4.65 -1.01 -6.41
CA THR A 73 5.63 -1.80 -7.17
C THR A 73 4.93 -3.02 -7.76
N MET A 74 5.45 -3.54 -8.87
CA MET A 74 4.89 -4.69 -9.58
C MET A 74 5.98 -5.70 -9.90
N ALA A 75 5.66 -6.98 -9.80
CA ALA A 75 6.54 -8.09 -10.17
C ALA A 75 5.74 -9.10 -11.00
N GLU A 76 6.36 -9.61 -12.07
CA GLU A 76 5.76 -10.54 -13.01
C GLU A 76 6.74 -11.66 -13.32
N PHE A 77 6.23 -12.87 -13.57
CA PHE A 77 7.03 -14.00 -14.01
C PHE A 77 6.19 -14.92 -14.91
N GLU A 78 6.87 -15.70 -15.75
CA GLU A 78 6.25 -16.71 -16.61
C GLU A 78 6.93 -18.05 -16.39
N ILE A 79 6.14 -19.13 -16.41
CA ILE A 79 6.64 -20.51 -16.34
C ILE A 79 6.06 -21.27 -17.54
N PRO A 80 6.90 -21.89 -18.39
CA PRO A 80 6.42 -22.78 -19.45
C PRO A 80 5.54 -23.89 -18.87
N ILE A 81 4.42 -24.20 -19.52
CA ILE A 81 3.42 -25.15 -18.99
C ILE A 81 4.06 -26.50 -18.71
N GLU A 82 4.98 -26.96 -19.55
CA GLU A 82 5.67 -28.24 -19.41
C GLU A 82 6.50 -28.30 -18.12
N GLN A 83 7.03 -27.16 -17.66
CA GLN A 83 7.82 -27.05 -16.43
C GLN A 83 6.96 -27.01 -15.15
N LEU A 84 5.64 -26.84 -15.26
CA LEU A 84 4.72 -26.93 -14.12
C LEU A 84 4.39 -28.38 -13.73
N ALA A 85 4.80 -29.38 -14.53
CA ALA A 85 4.52 -30.78 -14.23
C ALA A 85 5.05 -31.17 -12.85
N TRP A 86 4.18 -31.77 -12.03
CA TRP A 86 4.49 -32.03 -10.62
C TRP A 86 3.88 -33.33 -10.12
N LYS A 87 4.68 -34.16 -9.44
CA LYS A 87 4.24 -35.45 -8.83
C LYS A 87 3.41 -36.33 -9.79
N GLY A 88 3.85 -36.42 -11.06
CA GLY A 88 3.20 -37.22 -12.10
C GLY A 88 1.98 -36.56 -12.76
N MET A 89 1.62 -35.33 -12.37
CA MET A 89 0.57 -34.54 -13.01
C MET A 89 1.15 -33.75 -14.19
N PRO A 90 0.51 -33.78 -15.38
CA PRO A 90 0.89 -32.91 -16.50
C PRO A 90 0.79 -31.44 -16.12
N GLY A 91 1.73 -30.62 -16.59
CA GLY A 91 1.79 -29.21 -16.20
C GLY A 91 0.55 -28.39 -16.56
N ILE A 92 -0.18 -28.76 -17.63
CA ILE A 92 -1.48 -28.14 -17.96
C ILE A 92 -2.51 -28.33 -16.85
N GLN A 93 -2.58 -29.52 -16.24
CA GLN A 93 -3.51 -29.78 -15.13
C GLN A 93 -3.07 -29.05 -13.86
N VAL A 94 -1.75 -28.89 -13.65
CA VAL A 94 -1.23 -28.09 -12.52
C VAL A 94 -1.59 -26.62 -12.71
N ALA A 95 -1.43 -26.07 -13.92
CA ALA A 95 -1.79 -24.70 -14.26
C ALA A 95 -3.29 -24.44 -14.04
N GLU A 96 -4.16 -25.34 -14.52
CA GLU A 96 -5.60 -25.26 -14.29
C GLU A 96 -5.94 -25.21 -12.79
N LYS A 97 -5.30 -26.07 -11.98
CA LYS A 97 -5.49 -26.07 -10.52
C LYS A 97 -5.00 -24.79 -9.84
N ILE A 98 -3.92 -24.19 -10.31
CA ILE A 98 -3.44 -22.89 -9.80
C ILE A 98 -4.50 -21.81 -10.11
N LEU A 99 -5.05 -21.80 -11.32
CA LEU A 99 -6.10 -20.86 -11.72
C LEU A 99 -7.40 -21.09 -10.94
N GLU A 100 -7.79 -22.35 -10.68
CA GLU A 100 -8.93 -22.69 -9.82
C GLU A 100 -8.73 -22.16 -8.39
N ALA A 101 -7.54 -22.36 -7.80
CA ALA A 101 -7.22 -21.88 -6.47
C ALA A 101 -7.17 -20.35 -6.37
N GLN A 102 -6.72 -19.68 -7.44
CA GLN A 102 -6.75 -18.23 -7.58
C GLN A 102 -8.20 -17.71 -7.60
N ARG A 103 -9.04 -18.25 -8.48
CA ARG A 103 -10.46 -17.89 -8.57
C ARG A 103 -11.19 -18.10 -7.25
N PHE A 104 -10.86 -19.16 -6.52
CA PHE A 104 -11.42 -19.37 -5.17
C PHE A 104 -11.05 -18.24 -4.21
N ALA A 105 -9.81 -17.77 -4.23
CA ALA A 105 -9.39 -16.64 -3.40
C ALA A 105 -10.04 -15.31 -3.81
N GLU A 106 -10.37 -15.14 -5.09
CA GLU A 106 -11.03 -13.92 -5.60
C GLU A 106 -12.50 -13.81 -5.16
N ILE A 107 -13.20 -14.94 -4.97
CA ILE A 107 -14.65 -14.95 -4.65
C ILE A 107 -14.96 -15.18 -3.16
N ASP A 108 -14.03 -15.73 -2.38
CA ASP A 108 -14.23 -16.05 -0.96
C ASP A 108 -13.20 -15.35 -0.06
N GLN A 109 -13.69 -14.49 0.86
CA GLN A 109 -12.84 -13.71 1.76
C GLN A 109 -12.03 -14.57 2.74
N PHE A 110 -12.57 -15.73 3.15
CA PHE A 110 -11.85 -16.65 4.03
C PHE A 110 -10.62 -17.24 3.32
N ARG A 111 -10.78 -17.62 2.05
CA ARG A 111 -9.67 -18.05 1.22
C ARG A 111 -8.73 -16.89 0.87
N ALA A 112 -9.25 -15.72 0.51
CA ALA A 112 -8.46 -14.52 0.22
C ALA A 112 -7.49 -14.20 1.35
N THR A 113 -7.97 -14.25 2.60
CA THR A 113 -7.16 -14.03 3.80
C THR A 113 -5.96 -14.99 3.84
N THR A 114 -6.19 -16.28 3.58
CA THR A 114 -5.13 -17.29 3.60
C THR A 114 -4.20 -17.18 2.39
N HIS A 115 -4.73 -16.81 1.22
CA HIS A 115 -3.97 -16.54 0.00
C HIS A 115 -2.98 -15.39 0.24
N ASN A 116 -3.47 -14.24 0.71
CA ASN A 116 -2.67 -13.05 0.98
C ASN A 116 -1.64 -13.29 2.08
N LYS A 117 -2.00 -14.03 3.13
CA LYS A 117 -1.04 -14.47 4.16
C LYS A 117 0.14 -15.22 3.55
N GLY A 118 -0.11 -16.08 2.56
CA GLY A 118 0.94 -16.81 1.83
C GLY A 118 1.94 -15.88 1.13
N ILE A 119 1.46 -14.80 0.51
CA ILE A 119 2.28 -13.76 -0.11
C ILE A 119 3.12 -13.04 0.96
N MET A 120 2.47 -12.63 2.05
CA MET A 120 3.11 -11.87 3.12
C MET A 120 4.17 -12.67 3.87
N ASN A 121 4.06 -14.01 3.96
CA ASN A 121 5.15 -14.85 4.50
C ASN A 121 6.52 -14.54 3.86
N GLY A 122 6.55 -14.30 2.54
CA GLY A 122 7.78 -14.01 1.81
C GLY A 122 8.20 -12.54 1.97
N ILE A 123 7.25 -11.62 1.80
CA ILE A 123 7.50 -10.17 1.87
C ILE A 123 7.98 -9.77 3.27
N ASP A 124 7.32 -10.24 4.32
CA ASP A 124 7.66 -9.89 5.69
C ASP A 124 9.01 -10.45 6.11
N ALA A 125 9.37 -11.65 5.66
CA ALA A 125 10.69 -12.21 5.91
C ALA A 125 11.80 -11.30 5.37
N VAL A 126 11.64 -10.77 4.15
CA VAL A 126 12.58 -9.81 3.57
C VAL A 126 12.52 -8.47 4.30
N ALA A 127 11.33 -7.98 4.64
CA ALA A 127 11.16 -6.73 5.38
C ALA A 127 11.90 -6.75 6.72
N VAL A 128 11.75 -7.83 7.49
CA VAL A 128 12.46 -8.07 8.75
C VAL A 128 13.97 -8.07 8.53
N ALA A 129 14.45 -8.83 7.54
CA ALA A 129 15.88 -8.95 7.25
C ALA A 129 16.51 -7.60 6.86
N MET A 130 15.74 -6.73 6.22
CA MET A 130 16.16 -5.39 5.78
C MET A 130 15.85 -4.28 6.81
N GLY A 131 15.44 -4.64 8.03
CA GLY A 131 15.10 -3.70 9.09
C GLY A 131 13.93 -2.76 8.76
N GLN A 132 13.04 -3.17 7.86
CA GLN A 132 11.85 -2.42 7.49
C GLN A 132 10.71 -2.67 8.49
N ASP A 133 9.76 -1.73 8.56
CA ASP A 133 8.54 -1.91 9.34
C ASP A 133 7.55 -2.80 8.59
N TRP A 134 7.52 -4.10 8.91
CA TRP A 134 6.60 -5.03 8.28
C TRP A 134 5.13 -4.71 8.58
N ARG A 135 4.80 -4.04 9.70
CA ARG A 135 3.40 -3.69 10.03
C ARG A 135 2.89 -2.59 9.09
N ALA A 136 3.75 -1.67 8.69
CA ALA A 136 3.42 -0.69 7.67
C ALA A 136 3.13 -1.37 6.31
N ILE A 137 3.92 -2.38 5.95
CA ILE A 137 3.73 -3.15 4.70
C ILE A 137 2.44 -3.98 4.78
N GLU A 138 2.20 -4.71 5.85
CA GLU A 138 0.98 -5.51 6.09
C GLU A 138 -0.28 -4.66 6.04
N SER A 139 -0.30 -3.53 6.77
CA SER A 139 -1.46 -2.63 6.76
C SER A 139 -1.74 -2.05 5.38
N ALA A 140 -0.70 -1.73 4.59
CA ALA A 140 -0.84 -1.28 3.22
C ALA A 140 -1.39 -2.38 2.31
N ALA A 141 -0.77 -3.57 2.33
CA ALA A 141 -1.12 -4.70 1.48
C ALA A 141 -2.58 -5.13 1.67
N HIS A 142 -3.00 -5.33 2.92
CA HIS A 142 -4.35 -5.77 3.24
C HIS A 142 -5.41 -4.68 3.03
N SER A 143 -5.09 -3.41 3.29
CA SER A 143 -6.01 -2.30 2.98
C SER A 143 -6.17 -2.10 1.47
N TYR A 144 -5.09 -2.30 0.70
CA TYR A 144 -5.15 -2.20 -0.76
C TYR A 144 -5.94 -3.36 -1.36
N ALA A 145 -5.77 -4.58 -0.83
CA ALA A 145 -6.52 -5.75 -1.26
C ALA A 145 -8.05 -5.58 -1.12
N SER A 146 -8.50 -4.72 -0.19
CA SER A 146 -9.93 -4.48 0.10
C SER A 146 -10.44 -3.11 -0.39
N ILE A 147 -9.65 -2.37 -1.18
CA ILE A 147 -9.98 -1.00 -1.60
C ILE A 147 -11.27 -0.91 -2.44
N GLY A 148 -11.67 -2.02 -3.07
CA GLY A 148 -12.90 -2.15 -3.86
C GLY A 148 -14.15 -2.51 -3.06
N GLY A 149 -14.04 -2.66 -1.73
CA GLY A 149 -15.17 -3.00 -0.85
C GLY A 149 -15.41 -4.51 -0.66
N GLN A 150 -14.47 -5.34 -1.08
CA GLN A 150 -14.45 -6.79 -0.82
C GLN A 150 -13.00 -7.22 -0.58
#